data_AF-A0A3A4WCZ5-F1
#
_entry.id   AF-A0A3A4WCZ5-F1
#
_cell.length_a   1.000
_cell.length_b   1.000
_cell.length_c   1.000
_cell.angle_alpha   90.00
_cell.angle_beta   90.00
_cell.angle_gamma   90.00
#
_symmetry.space_group_name_H-M   'P 1'
#
loop_
_entity.id
_entity.type
_entity.pdbx_description
1 polymer ?
#
loop_
_entity_poly.entity_id
_entity_poly.type
_entity_poly.pdbx_seq_one_letter_code
_entity_poly.pdbx_strand_id
1 'polypeptide(L)'
;MRKMGTRFGWIVFTFFLVPFTVSSPYAAGGIEKAMTDSDLRAAIENAIAQDPVTASSDIEVRVDDANVILTGRAGNILAKERAALLAEVLNGVLSVVNEIEFVPDRLRPDWEILSDIQRALLQHPATESLQIEIAVKNQAATLMGTARTYREKSLAGLLAKGIKGLVILNNEIEVVPQEPRSDEEIEENVRAVLRWDAYVDDESIEVEAIDGKVFLKGTVPNAAERRIAKYDAYLPGVRSVDISALKVKPYDEERALRREKSADTTDDNIREAIEKALLNDPTVPHADIDVEVTDSHVTLKGSVENLTARRAASRNAEHILGVLTVDNQLAIRSDRKVNDRKVNDEILSAMDRNPYLTKDSVEVDVDAGIVNLRGQVRAYFEKEEAENIASRISGVVTVNNLLEVEHYGQYAYDFFLGEEYLPGAKYRPASLGKNDAALKNHILIELNRSPFVESENLSIEVRDGLVRLSGSVRSWTAYNAAEETAYNAGADWVDNLLGIEP
;
A
#
# COMPACT_ATOMS: atom_id res chain seq x y z
N MET A 1 -96.35 39.16 2.04
CA MET A 1 -95.68 37.87 2.33
C MET A 1 -94.24 37.94 1.83
N ARG A 2 -93.32 37.66 2.78
CA ARG A 2 -91.88 37.31 2.73
C ARG A 2 -90.89 38.06 1.82
N LYS A 3 -89.90 38.62 2.54
CA LYS A 3 -88.69 39.35 2.17
C LYS A 3 -87.66 38.46 1.44
N MET A 4 -87.01 39.02 0.43
CA MET A 4 -85.70 38.59 -0.08
C MET A 4 -84.60 39.10 0.86
N GLY A 5 -83.66 38.22 1.18
CA GLY A 5 -82.43 38.51 1.91
C GLY A 5 -81.44 37.39 1.61
N THR A 6 -80.38 37.76 0.90
CA THR A 6 -79.27 36.96 0.41
C THR A 6 -78.62 36.10 1.51
N ARG A 7 -78.39 34.81 1.23
CA ARG A 7 -77.58 33.91 2.07
C ARG A 7 -76.26 33.61 1.37
N PHE A 8 -75.16 33.99 2.05
CA PHE A 8 -73.82 33.47 1.85
C PHE A 8 -73.79 31.98 2.25
N GLY A 9 -73.40 31.09 1.34
CA GLY A 9 -73.13 29.69 1.62
C GLY A 9 -71.63 29.44 1.72
N TRP A 10 -71.16 29.11 2.92
CA TRP A 10 -69.80 28.63 3.16
C TRP A 10 -69.70 27.19 2.66
N ILE A 11 -68.74 26.90 1.79
CA ILE A 11 -68.38 25.53 1.41
C ILE A 11 -67.43 25.00 2.49
N VAL A 12 -67.91 24.06 3.29
CA VAL A 12 -67.08 23.26 4.20
C VAL A 12 -66.39 22.20 3.36
N PHE A 13 -65.07 22.31 3.18
CA PHE A 13 -64.25 21.22 2.66
C PHE A 13 -63.94 20.25 3.81
N THR A 14 -64.56 19.08 3.78
CA THR A 14 -64.24 17.97 4.67
C THR A 14 -62.89 17.39 4.22
N PHE A 15 -61.81 17.71 4.93
CA PHE A 15 -60.51 17.05 4.74
C PHE A 15 -60.62 15.60 5.24
N PHE A 16 -60.59 14.65 4.32
CA PHE A 16 -60.26 13.26 4.64
C PHE A 16 -58.76 13.22 4.96
N LEU A 17 -58.44 13.09 6.24
CA LEU A 17 -57.09 12.88 6.74
C LEU A 17 -56.72 11.41 6.47
N VAL A 18 -56.16 11.14 5.30
CA VAL A 18 -55.50 9.87 5.01
C VAL A 18 -54.20 9.88 5.80
N PRO A 19 -53.95 8.95 6.75
CA PRO A 19 -52.67 8.88 7.40
C PRO A 19 -51.63 8.49 6.35
N PHE A 20 -50.83 9.46 5.90
CA PHE A 20 -49.58 9.19 5.22
C PHE A 20 -48.63 8.63 6.28
N THR A 21 -48.57 7.30 6.37
CA THR A 21 -47.40 6.65 6.92
C THR A 21 -46.25 6.96 5.97
N VAL A 22 -45.37 7.89 6.36
CA VAL A 22 -44.04 7.99 5.76
C VAL A 22 -43.31 6.72 6.20
N SER A 23 -43.42 5.66 5.41
CA SER A 23 -42.50 4.54 5.50
C SER A 23 -41.15 5.06 5.03
N SER A 24 -40.27 5.38 5.99
CA SER A 24 -38.84 5.48 5.71
C SER A 24 -38.41 4.22 4.96
N PRO A 25 -37.71 4.31 3.82
CA PRO A 25 -37.15 3.12 3.16
C PRO A 25 -36.03 2.49 4.00
N TYR A 26 -35.60 3.11 5.10
CA TYR A 26 -34.74 2.50 6.11
C TYR A 26 -35.58 1.86 7.22
N ALA A 27 -36.15 0.69 6.93
CA ALA A 27 -36.55 -0.26 7.95
C ALA A 27 -36.40 -1.69 7.41
N ALA A 28 -35.44 -2.42 8.00
CA ALA A 28 -35.20 -3.84 7.83
C ALA A 28 -34.62 -4.30 6.46
N GLY A 29 -33.47 -3.74 6.07
CA GLY A 29 -32.46 -4.54 5.38
C GLY A 29 -31.82 -5.45 6.44
N GLY A 30 -31.98 -6.77 6.29
CA GLY A 30 -31.49 -7.75 7.27
C GLY A 30 -29.98 -7.60 7.50
N ILE A 31 -29.57 -7.85 8.75
CA ILE A 31 -28.17 -7.96 9.19
C ILE A 31 -27.43 -8.82 8.16
N GLU A 32 -26.63 -8.18 7.31
CA GLU A 32 -25.84 -8.91 6.32
C GLU A 32 -24.66 -9.52 7.08
N LYS A 33 -24.63 -10.85 7.06
CA LYS A 33 -23.73 -11.70 7.83
C LYS A 33 -22.27 -11.25 7.64
N ALA A 34 -21.50 -11.15 8.72
CA ALA A 34 -20.04 -11.05 8.65
C ALA A 34 -19.50 -12.07 7.62
N MET A 35 -18.53 -11.66 6.79
CA MET A 35 -17.97 -12.52 5.76
C MET A 35 -17.65 -13.90 6.35
N THR A 36 -18.16 -14.95 5.71
CA THR A 36 -17.87 -16.30 6.20
C THR A 36 -16.44 -16.67 5.83
N ASP A 37 -15.86 -17.65 6.52
CA ASP A 37 -14.56 -18.21 6.14
C ASP A 37 -14.53 -18.70 4.68
N SER A 38 -15.67 -19.15 4.15
CA SER A 38 -15.79 -19.53 2.75
C SER A 38 -15.70 -18.33 1.81
N ASP A 39 -16.26 -17.18 2.19
CA ASP A 39 -16.20 -15.95 1.40
C ASP A 39 -14.78 -15.37 1.43
N LEU A 40 -14.15 -15.35 2.61
CA LEU A 40 -12.74 -14.94 2.79
C LEU A 40 -11.82 -15.84 1.96
N ARG A 41 -11.96 -17.16 2.06
CA ARG A 41 -11.16 -18.11 1.28
C ARG A 41 -11.28 -17.87 -0.22
N ALA A 42 -12.50 -17.74 -0.73
CA ALA A 42 -12.73 -17.52 -2.15
C ALA A 42 -12.12 -16.19 -2.64
N ALA A 43 -12.22 -15.12 -1.84
CA ALA A 43 -11.60 -13.84 -2.16
C ALA A 43 -10.06 -13.93 -2.22
N ILE A 44 -9.44 -14.63 -1.26
CA ILE A 44 -7.97 -14.81 -1.22
C ILE A 44 -7.50 -15.71 -2.38
N GLU A 45 -8.15 -16.86 -2.60
CA GLU A 45 -7.81 -17.76 -3.71
C GLU A 45 -7.89 -17.01 -5.06
N ASN A 46 -8.91 -16.18 -5.23
CA ASN A 46 -9.08 -15.36 -6.42
C ASN A 46 -7.98 -14.30 -6.56
N ALA A 47 -7.67 -13.55 -5.49
CA ALA A 47 -6.60 -12.56 -5.49
C ALA A 47 -5.24 -13.17 -5.84
N ILE A 48 -4.90 -14.33 -5.24
CA ILE A 48 -3.65 -15.06 -5.51
C ILE A 48 -3.60 -15.57 -6.95
N ALA A 49 -4.71 -16.12 -7.46
CA ALA A 49 -4.76 -16.67 -8.82
C ALA A 49 -4.62 -15.61 -9.92
N GLN A 50 -5.01 -14.36 -9.62
CA GLN A 50 -5.00 -13.25 -10.56
C GLN A 50 -3.74 -12.41 -10.46
N ASP A 51 -3.06 -12.47 -9.32
CA ASP A 51 -1.80 -11.79 -9.12
C ASP A 51 -0.68 -12.53 -9.89
N PRO A 52 -0.10 -11.96 -10.95
CA PRO A 52 0.90 -12.60 -11.81
C PRO A 52 2.19 -12.98 -11.09
N VAL A 53 2.46 -12.42 -9.90
CA VAL A 53 3.63 -12.76 -9.08
C VAL A 53 3.39 -14.09 -8.35
N THR A 54 2.16 -14.30 -7.85
CA THR A 54 1.77 -15.53 -7.15
C THR A 54 1.05 -16.55 -8.04
N ALA A 55 0.55 -16.16 -9.21
CA ALA A 55 -0.28 -16.99 -10.09
C ALA A 55 0.46 -18.23 -10.62
N SER A 56 1.80 -18.19 -10.69
CA SER A 56 2.62 -19.35 -11.05
C SER A 56 2.94 -20.26 -9.87
N SER A 57 2.48 -19.92 -8.66
CA SER A 57 2.75 -20.65 -7.43
C SER A 57 1.55 -21.55 -7.09
N ASP A 58 1.83 -22.78 -6.67
CA ASP A 58 0.81 -23.72 -6.22
C ASP A 58 0.44 -23.39 -4.77
N ILE A 59 -0.32 -22.32 -4.54
CA ILE A 59 -0.68 -21.85 -3.20
C ILE A 59 -2.10 -22.32 -2.86
N GLU A 60 -2.21 -22.98 -1.71
CA GLU A 60 -3.48 -23.42 -1.14
C GLU A 60 -3.87 -22.49 0.02
N VAL A 61 -5.15 -22.13 0.08
CA VAL A 61 -5.71 -21.25 1.10
C VAL A 61 -6.66 -22.02 2.00
N ARG A 62 -6.45 -21.94 3.31
CA ARG A 62 -7.37 -22.43 4.32
C ARG A 62 -7.76 -21.28 5.24
N VAL A 63 -9.03 -21.21 5.63
CA VAL A 63 -9.53 -20.21 6.56
C VAL A 63 -10.31 -20.92 7.66
N ASP A 64 -9.99 -20.59 8.91
CA ASP A 64 -10.62 -21.14 10.12
C ASP A 64 -10.83 -20.03 11.15
N ASP A 65 -12.09 -19.69 11.44
CA ASP A 65 -12.48 -18.56 12.30
C ASP A 65 -11.74 -17.27 11.91
N ALA A 66 -11.74 -16.98 10.60
CA ALA A 66 -11.04 -15.87 9.96
C ALA A 66 -9.50 -15.81 10.15
N ASN A 67 -8.88 -16.92 10.57
CA ASN A 67 -7.43 -17.12 10.52
C ASN A 67 -7.08 -17.81 9.21
N VAL A 68 -6.22 -17.18 8.41
CA VAL A 68 -5.79 -17.68 7.11
C VAL A 68 -4.52 -18.50 7.29
N ILE A 69 -4.47 -19.68 6.68
CA ILE A 69 -3.26 -20.50 6.56
C ILE A 69 -2.98 -20.65 5.07
N LEU A 70 -1.80 -20.19 4.65
CA LEU A 70 -1.31 -20.32 3.28
C LEU A 70 -0.27 -21.44 3.24
N THR A 71 -0.55 -22.48 2.45
CA THR A 71 0.35 -23.62 2.23
C THR A 71 0.67 -23.76 0.74
N GLY A 72 1.55 -24.69 0.39
CA GLY A 72 1.85 -25.01 -1.01
C GLY A 72 3.27 -24.61 -1.41
N ARG A 73 3.49 -24.19 -2.66
CA ARG A 73 4.83 -23.96 -3.21
C ARG A 73 4.94 -22.64 -3.95
N ALA A 74 6.00 -21.87 -3.68
CA ALA A 74 6.35 -20.66 -4.43
C ALA A 74 7.75 -20.74 -5.04
N GLY A 75 7.91 -20.11 -6.21
CA GLY A 75 9.17 -20.07 -6.97
C GLY A 75 10.17 -19.01 -6.53
N ASN A 76 9.84 -18.16 -5.52
CA ASN A 76 10.75 -17.25 -4.81
C ASN A 76 10.12 -16.73 -3.49
N ILE A 77 10.95 -16.18 -2.60
CA ILE A 77 10.52 -15.67 -1.28
C ILE A 77 9.51 -14.53 -1.41
N LEU A 78 9.65 -13.68 -2.42
CA LEU A 78 8.79 -12.50 -2.59
C LEU A 78 7.37 -12.88 -3.02
N ALA A 79 7.20 -13.92 -3.84
CA ALA A 79 5.88 -14.46 -4.16
C ALA A 79 5.20 -15.04 -2.90
N LYS A 80 5.96 -15.76 -2.07
CA LYS A 80 5.47 -16.25 -0.78
C LYS A 80 4.97 -15.11 0.11
N GLU A 81 5.76 -14.04 0.26
CA GLU A 81 5.37 -12.89 1.09
C GLU A 81 4.15 -12.19 0.52
N ARG A 82 4.12 -11.96 -0.79
CA ARG A 82 3.01 -11.30 -1.49
C ARG A 82 1.67 -12.01 -1.28
N ALA A 83 1.65 -13.34 -1.29
CA ALA A 83 0.43 -14.10 -1.02
C ALA A 83 -0.14 -13.81 0.38
N ALA A 84 0.71 -13.67 1.40
CA ALA A 84 0.27 -13.30 2.73
C ALA A 84 -0.30 -11.87 2.76
N LEU A 85 0.32 -10.95 2.03
CA LEU A 85 -0.08 -9.55 1.99
C LEU A 85 -1.43 -9.38 1.29
N LEU A 86 -1.68 -10.12 0.21
CA LEU A 86 -2.99 -10.17 -0.44
C LEU A 86 -4.09 -10.68 0.51
N ALA A 87 -3.76 -11.62 1.41
CA ALA A 87 -4.70 -12.10 2.41
C ALA A 87 -4.92 -11.09 3.55
N GLU A 88 -3.87 -10.43 4.04
CA GLU A 88 -3.93 -9.50 5.17
C GLU A 88 -4.79 -8.25 4.92
N VAL A 89 -4.88 -7.81 3.65
CA VAL A 89 -5.65 -6.61 3.24
C VAL A 89 -7.16 -6.84 3.34
N LEU A 90 -7.62 -8.10 3.28
CA LEU A 90 -9.05 -8.38 3.33
C LEU A 90 -9.62 -8.12 4.73
N ASN A 91 -10.66 -7.30 4.77
CA ASN A 91 -11.43 -7.05 5.97
C ASN A 91 -12.02 -8.35 6.53
N GLY A 92 -11.90 -8.54 7.84
CA GLY A 92 -12.31 -9.76 8.52
C GLY A 92 -11.17 -10.74 8.77
N VAL A 93 -10.08 -10.70 7.99
CA VAL A 93 -8.90 -11.55 8.25
C VAL A 93 -8.22 -11.12 9.55
N LEU A 94 -8.17 -12.03 10.52
CA LEU A 94 -7.60 -11.79 11.86
C LEU A 94 -6.09 -12.02 11.89
N SER A 95 -5.64 -13.06 11.19
CA SER A 95 -4.23 -13.43 11.11
C SER A 95 -3.95 -14.22 9.84
N VAL A 96 -2.69 -14.18 9.39
CA VAL A 96 -2.19 -14.99 8.27
C VAL A 96 -0.98 -15.77 8.75
N VAL A 97 -1.05 -17.10 8.64
CA VAL A 97 0.06 -18.02 8.87
C VAL A 97 0.58 -18.47 7.50
N ASN A 98 1.82 -18.12 7.18
CA ASN A 98 2.41 -18.39 5.88
C ASN A 98 3.39 -19.57 5.91
N GLU A 99 2.88 -20.75 5.59
CA GLU A 99 3.60 -22.02 5.53
C GLU A 99 3.95 -22.44 4.10
N ILE A 100 3.88 -21.52 3.12
CA ILE A 100 4.28 -21.80 1.74
C ILE A 100 5.74 -22.27 1.72
N GLU A 101 5.99 -23.41 1.08
CA GLU A 101 7.31 -23.95 0.84
C GLU A 101 7.97 -23.24 -0.35
N PHE A 102 9.23 -22.85 -0.20
CA PHE A 102 10.00 -22.36 -1.33
C PHE A 102 10.65 -23.54 -2.06
N VAL A 103 10.38 -23.68 -3.36
CA VAL A 103 11.02 -24.68 -4.22
C VAL A 103 11.70 -23.95 -5.38
N PRO A 104 13.03 -23.76 -5.37
CA PRO A 104 13.71 -23.06 -6.45
C PRO A 104 13.66 -23.88 -7.74
N ASP A 105 13.35 -23.24 -8.86
CA ASP A 105 13.39 -23.86 -10.19
C ASP A 105 14.80 -24.38 -10.55
N ARG A 106 15.83 -23.72 -10.02
CA ARG A 106 17.23 -24.05 -10.24
C ARG A 106 18.06 -23.75 -9.00
N LEU A 107 18.84 -24.74 -8.57
CA LEU A 107 19.84 -24.56 -7.53
C LEU A 107 20.93 -23.61 -8.02
N ARG A 108 21.18 -22.54 -7.25
CA ARG A 108 22.32 -21.64 -7.46
C ARG A 108 23.38 -21.90 -6.38
N PRO A 109 24.67 -21.84 -6.73
CA PRO A 109 25.73 -22.00 -5.74
C PRO A 109 25.77 -20.80 -4.79
N ASP A 110 26.07 -21.07 -3.51
CA ASP A 110 26.04 -20.07 -2.43
C ASP A 110 26.90 -18.83 -2.71
N TRP A 111 28.06 -19.00 -3.36
CA TRP A 111 28.97 -17.89 -3.67
C TRP A 111 28.38 -16.89 -4.67
N GLU A 112 27.50 -17.36 -5.57
CA GLU A 112 26.85 -16.52 -6.58
C GLU A 112 25.74 -15.69 -5.92
N ILE A 113 24.94 -16.32 -5.06
CA ILE A 113 23.93 -15.64 -4.22
C ILE A 113 24.61 -14.61 -3.32
N LEU A 114 25.71 -14.97 -2.65
CA LEU A 114 26.49 -14.05 -1.83
C LEU A 114 26.93 -12.82 -2.63
N SER A 115 27.53 -13.04 -3.81
CA SER A 115 27.99 -11.94 -4.67
C SER A 115 26.85 -11.05 -5.14
N ASP A 116 25.68 -11.61 -5.42
CA ASP A 116 24.51 -10.86 -5.89
C ASP A 116 23.86 -10.05 -4.78
N ILE A 117 23.77 -10.59 -3.55
CA ILE A 117 23.31 -9.84 -2.38
C ILE A 117 24.26 -8.67 -2.12
N GLN A 118 25.58 -8.91 -2.10
CA GLN A 118 26.59 -7.85 -1.95
C GLN A 118 26.42 -6.74 -3.00
N ARG A 119 26.23 -7.13 -4.27
CA ARG A 119 26.03 -6.15 -5.35
C ARG A 119 24.72 -5.38 -5.19
N ALA A 120 23.64 -6.02 -4.78
CA ALA A 120 22.36 -5.35 -4.57
C ALA A 120 22.42 -4.31 -3.45
N LEU A 121 23.05 -4.63 -2.32
CA LEU A 121 23.21 -3.68 -1.21
C LEU A 121 24.13 -2.51 -1.59
N LEU A 122 25.21 -2.77 -2.33
CA LEU A 122 26.16 -1.73 -2.78
C LEU A 122 25.61 -0.81 -3.88
N GLN A 123 24.58 -1.24 -4.61
CA GLN A 123 23.98 -0.43 -5.68
C GLN A 123 22.86 0.49 -5.19
N HIS A 124 22.35 0.27 -3.98
CA HIS A 124 21.25 1.06 -3.43
C HIS A 124 21.79 2.14 -2.47
N PRO A 125 21.54 3.44 -2.72
CA PRO A 125 22.09 4.54 -1.91
C PRO A 125 21.84 4.41 -0.41
N ALA A 126 20.63 4.01 -0.02
CA ALA A 126 20.26 3.85 1.38
C ALA A 126 20.98 2.69 2.10
N THR A 127 21.59 1.76 1.38
CA THR A 127 22.26 0.58 1.97
C THR A 127 23.75 0.50 1.66
N GLU A 128 24.28 1.28 0.71
CA GLU A 128 25.68 1.16 0.27
C GLU A 128 26.70 1.51 1.38
N SER A 129 26.31 2.35 2.33
CA SER A 129 27.14 2.72 3.48
C SER A 129 26.98 1.80 4.69
N LEU A 130 26.04 0.85 4.66
CA LEU A 130 25.79 -0.04 5.78
C LEU A 130 26.90 -1.09 5.90
N GLN A 131 27.39 -1.28 7.11
CA GLN A 131 28.40 -2.30 7.40
C GLN A 131 27.72 -3.64 7.65
N ILE A 132 27.35 -4.32 6.57
CA ILE A 132 26.65 -5.61 6.60
C ILE A 132 27.60 -6.73 6.17
N GLU A 133 27.83 -7.69 7.07
CA GLU A 133 28.43 -8.98 6.76
C GLU A 133 27.35 -9.96 6.27
N ILE A 134 27.67 -10.73 5.23
CA ILE A 134 26.74 -11.67 4.61
C ILE A 134 27.38 -13.05 4.61
N ALA A 135 26.66 -14.02 5.16
CA ALA A 135 27.02 -15.44 5.07
C ALA A 135 25.93 -16.18 4.27
N VAL A 136 26.31 -17.01 3.31
CA VAL A 136 25.38 -17.86 2.55
C VAL A 136 25.80 -19.31 2.67
N LYS A 137 24.85 -20.18 3.06
CA LYS A 137 25.06 -21.62 3.14
C LYS A 137 23.80 -22.36 2.75
N ASN A 138 23.89 -23.31 1.82
CA ASN A 138 22.76 -24.07 1.30
C ASN A 138 21.62 -23.15 0.82
N GLN A 139 21.96 -22.04 0.16
CA GLN A 139 21.06 -21.00 -0.32
C GLN A 139 20.29 -20.27 0.79
N ALA A 140 20.66 -20.43 2.06
CA ALA A 140 20.18 -19.60 3.16
C ALA A 140 21.20 -18.49 3.44
N ALA A 141 20.76 -17.24 3.41
CA ALA A 141 21.58 -16.08 3.74
C ALA A 141 21.31 -15.59 5.15
N THR A 142 22.37 -15.18 5.85
CA THR A 142 22.29 -14.42 7.10
C THR A 142 22.95 -13.07 6.89
N LEU A 143 22.22 -11.99 7.20
CA LEU A 143 22.75 -10.61 7.22
C LEU A 143 23.07 -10.25 8.66
N MET A 144 24.30 -9.86 8.94
CA MET A 144 24.78 -9.43 10.27
C MET A 144 25.43 -8.06 10.15
N GLY A 145 25.38 -7.26 11.22
CA GLY A 145 25.96 -5.92 11.22
C GLY A 145 25.09 -4.95 12.00
N THR A 146 25.21 -3.67 11.67
CA THR A 146 24.42 -2.60 12.33
C THR A 146 23.71 -1.72 11.32
N ALA A 147 22.52 -1.25 11.69
CA ALA A 147 21.75 -0.24 11.00
C ALA A 147 21.32 0.85 12.00
N ARG A 148 21.11 2.07 11.54
CA ARG A 148 20.71 3.21 12.37
C ARG A 148 19.22 3.19 12.68
N THR A 149 18.43 2.65 11.76
CA THR A 149 16.97 2.54 11.88
C THR A 149 16.52 1.13 11.52
N TYR A 150 15.33 0.74 11.98
CA TYR A 150 14.73 -0.52 11.54
C TYR A 150 14.44 -0.50 10.04
N ARG A 151 14.08 0.65 9.45
CA ARG A 151 13.80 0.77 8.01
C ARG A 151 15.03 0.48 7.15
N GLU A 152 16.22 0.92 7.55
CA GLU A 152 17.48 0.52 6.89
C GLU A 152 17.72 -1.00 6.98
N LYS A 153 17.54 -1.59 8.18
CA LYS A 153 17.62 -3.04 8.38
C LYS A 153 16.65 -3.78 7.45
N SER A 154 15.42 -3.30 7.40
CA SER A 154 14.34 -3.89 6.63
C SER A 154 14.62 -3.84 5.12
N LEU A 155 15.02 -2.67 4.61
CA LEU A 155 15.40 -2.47 3.22
C LEU A 155 16.55 -3.39 2.79
N ALA A 156 17.58 -3.55 3.62
CA ALA A 156 18.67 -4.50 3.35
C ALA A 156 18.14 -5.94 3.22
N GLY A 157 17.18 -6.31 4.06
CA GLY A 157 16.50 -7.60 3.96
C GLY A 157 15.70 -7.75 2.68
N LEU A 158 14.96 -6.72 2.28
CA LEU A 158 14.16 -6.70 1.06
C LEU A 158 15.03 -6.87 -0.20
N LEU A 159 16.13 -6.12 -0.29
CA LEU A 159 17.07 -6.22 -1.41
C LEU A 159 17.70 -7.62 -1.51
N ALA A 160 18.00 -8.25 -0.37
CA ALA A 160 18.50 -9.62 -0.34
C ALA A 160 17.43 -10.65 -0.78
N LYS A 161 16.18 -10.51 -0.33
CA LYS A 161 15.04 -11.36 -0.78
C LYS A 161 14.79 -11.26 -2.29
N GLY A 162 15.13 -10.13 -2.89
CA GLY A 162 15.09 -9.89 -4.34
C GLY A 162 16.13 -10.65 -5.16
N ILE A 163 17.01 -11.44 -4.53
CA ILE A 163 18.02 -12.23 -5.24
C ILE A 163 17.49 -13.61 -5.59
N LYS A 164 17.53 -13.93 -6.89
CA LYS A 164 17.16 -15.23 -7.44
C LYS A 164 17.96 -16.36 -6.79
N GLY A 165 17.26 -17.42 -6.39
CA GLY A 165 17.86 -18.61 -5.80
C GLY A 165 18.07 -18.54 -4.28
N LEU A 166 17.77 -17.40 -3.63
CA LEU A 166 17.76 -17.32 -2.18
C LEU A 166 16.56 -18.09 -1.61
N VAL A 167 16.82 -19.03 -0.70
CA VAL A 167 15.81 -19.90 -0.06
C VAL A 167 15.27 -19.30 1.23
N ILE A 168 16.17 -18.86 2.10
CA ILE A 168 15.85 -18.33 3.42
C ILE A 168 16.73 -17.11 3.65
N LEU A 169 16.15 -16.08 4.29
CA LEU A 169 16.89 -14.93 4.78
C LEU A 169 16.72 -14.80 6.29
N ASN A 170 17.83 -14.82 7.02
CA ASN A 170 17.91 -14.46 8.42
C ASN A 170 18.48 -13.05 8.55
N ASN A 171 17.64 -12.06 8.83
CA ASN A 171 18.07 -10.67 8.99
C ASN A 171 18.42 -10.36 10.46
N GLU A 172 19.67 -10.61 10.80
CA GLU A 172 20.26 -10.44 12.14
C GLU A 172 20.98 -9.09 12.30
N ILE A 173 20.72 -8.12 11.42
CA ILE A 173 21.23 -6.75 11.58
C ILE A 173 20.70 -6.16 12.89
N GLU A 174 21.57 -5.58 13.70
CA GLU A 174 21.23 -4.90 14.95
C GLU A 174 20.85 -3.44 14.67
N VAL A 175 19.73 -2.98 15.23
CA VAL A 175 19.32 -1.57 15.11
C VAL A 175 19.95 -0.77 16.25
N VAL A 176 20.90 0.10 15.92
CA VAL A 176 21.64 0.95 16.85
C VAL A 176 21.42 2.42 16.45
N PRO A 177 20.42 3.10 17.05
CA PRO A 177 20.17 4.52 16.78
C PRO A 177 21.40 5.37 17.14
N GLN A 178 21.78 6.29 16.24
CA GLN A 178 22.93 7.19 16.45
C GLN A 178 22.65 8.25 17.52
N GLU A 179 21.41 8.73 17.58
CA GLU A 179 20.97 9.73 18.55
C GLU A 179 19.86 9.11 19.41
N PRO A 180 20.12 8.81 20.70
CA PRO A 180 19.10 8.29 21.59
C PRO A 180 18.07 9.39 21.87
N ARG A 181 16.81 9.11 21.53
CA ARG A 181 15.66 9.94 21.89
C ARG A 181 15.09 9.50 23.23
N SER A 182 14.45 10.43 23.94
CA SER A 182 13.72 10.05 25.15
C SER A 182 12.49 9.22 24.78
N ASP A 183 12.05 8.33 25.67
CA ASP A 183 10.86 7.53 25.43
C ASP A 183 9.62 8.42 25.20
N GLU A 184 9.53 9.55 25.89
CA GLU A 184 8.42 10.50 25.73
C GLU A 184 8.42 11.16 24.34
N GLU A 185 9.60 11.53 23.83
CA GLU A 185 9.76 12.03 22.45
C GLU A 185 9.42 10.95 21.41
N ILE A 186 9.83 9.69 21.66
CA ILE A 186 9.48 8.57 20.78
C ILE A 186 7.97 8.38 20.75
N GLU A 187 7.32 8.36 21.91
CA GLU A 187 5.87 8.17 22.03
C GLU A 187 5.10 9.27 21.31
N GLU A 188 5.49 10.54 21.50
CA GLU A 188 4.89 11.68 20.83
C GLU A 188 5.04 11.60 19.29
N ASN A 189 6.24 11.27 18.82
CA ASN A 189 6.49 11.13 17.38
C ASN A 189 5.70 9.97 16.76
N VAL A 190 5.62 8.81 17.43
CA VAL A 190 4.84 7.67 16.93
C VAL A 190 3.35 8.02 16.90
N ARG A 191 2.81 8.64 17.96
CA ARG A 191 1.42 9.12 17.96
C ARG A 191 1.17 10.10 16.81
N ALA A 192 2.10 11.01 16.56
CA ALA A 192 1.99 11.97 15.46
C ALA A 192 1.95 11.27 14.09
N VAL A 193 2.83 10.31 13.82
CA VAL A 193 2.86 9.62 12.52
C VAL A 193 1.60 8.80 12.29
N LEU A 194 1.13 8.02 13.27
CA LEU A 194 -0.13 7.26 13.14
C LEU A 194 -1.34 8.20 12.91
N ARG A 195 -1.34 9.37 13.55
CA ARG A 195 -2.37 10.39 13.34
C ARG A 195 -2.36 10.98 11.92
N TRP A 196 -1.20 11.11 11.29
CA TRP A 196 -1.13 11.66 9.92
C TRP A 196 -1.24 10.59 8.83
N ASP A 197 -1.00 9.32 9.16
CA ASP A 197 -1.17 8.21 8.22
C ASP A 197 -2.66 8.00 7.89
N ALA A 198 -2.97 8.11 6.61
CA ALA A 198 -4.31 7.95 6.08
C ALA A 198 -4.72 6.49 5.84
N TYR A 199 -4.01 5.51 6.41
CA TYR A 199 -4.35 4.09 6.45
C TYR A 199 -4.46 3.53 7.88
N VAL A 200 -4.27 4.39 8.90
CA VAL A 200 -4.35 4.02 10.32
C VAL A 200 -5.40 4.85 11.05
N ASP A 201 -6.26 4.15 11.80
CA ASP A 201 -7.13 4.74 12.82
C ASP A 201 -6.36 4.86 14.16
N ASP A 202 -5.70 5.99 14.37
CA ASP A 202 -4.87 6.23 15.56
C ASP A 202 -5.69 6.31 16.85
N GLU A 203 -6.97 6.71 16.79
CA GLU A 203 -7.82 6.83 17.98
C GLU A 203 -8.03 5.49 18.70
N SER A 204 -7.88 4.38 17.97
CA SER A 204 -7.98 3.02 18.52
C SER A 204 -6.66 2.43 18.96
N ILE A 205 -5.56 3.19 18.86
CA ILE A 205 -4.20 2.72 19.11
C ILE A 205 -3.57 3.55 20.24
N GLU A 206 -3.32 2.88 21.35
CA GLU A 206 -2.50 3.41 22.43
C GLU A 206 -1.02 3.13 22.15
N VAL A 207 -0.17 4.12 22.36
CA VAL A 207 1.28 4.06 22.15
C VAL A 207 1.98 4.23 23.49
N GLU A 208 2.94 3.35 23.81
CA GLU A 208 3.80 3.46 24.98
C GLU A 208 5.25 3.17 24.55
N ALA A 209 6.22 3.94 25.02
CA ALA A 209 7.64 3.71 24.75
C ALA A 209 8.43 3.48 26.05
N ILE A 210 9.31 2.47 26.05
CA ILE A 210 10.17 2.13 27.19
C ILE A 210 11.54 1.66 26.67
N ASP A 211 12.62 2.38 27.02
CA ASP A 211 14.00 2.12 26.60
C ASP A 211 14.14 1.94 25.07
N GLY A 212 13.46 2.83 24.33
CA GLY A 212 13.42 2.81 22.87
C GLY A 212 12.61 1.65 22.26
N LYS A 213 11.85 0.91 23.07
CA LYS A 213 10.91 -0.12 22.60
C LYS A 213 9.50 0.45 22.63
N VAL A 214 8.81 0.40 21.49
CA VAL A 214 7.44 0.89 21.34
C VAL A 214 6.48 -0.28 21.52
N PHE A 215 5.39 -0.05 22.24
CA PHE A 215 4.28 -0.98 22.42
C PHE A 215 3.02 -0.34 21.86
N LEU A 216 2.40 -0.99 20.88
CA LEU A 216 1.10 -0.58 20.36
C LEU A 216 0.01 -1.49 20.94
N LYS A 217 -1.03 -0.88 21.50
CA LYS A 217 -2.18 -1.58 22.12
C LYS A 217 -3.48 -1.04 21.54
N GLY A 218 -4.56 -1.82 21.66
CA GLY A 218 -5.88 -1.41 21.22
C GLY A 218 -6.41 -2.29 20.10
N THR A 219 -7.14 -1.71 19.14
CA THR A 219 -7.86 -2.49 18.12
C THR A 219 -7.81 -1.90 16.72
N VAL A 220 -7.54 -2.74 15.72
CA VAL A 220 -7.52 -2.40 14.29
C VAL A 220 -8.47 -3.32 13.52
N PRO A 221 -9.05 -2.90 12.38
CA PRO A 221 -10.08 -3.63 11.66
C PRO A 221 -9.58 -4.88 10.91
N ASN A 222 -8.31 -4.89 10.47
CA ASN A 222 -7.74 -6.00 9.70
C ASN A 222 -6.22 -6.18 10.00
N ALA A 223 -5.66 -7.29 9.51
CA ALA A 223 -4.26 -7.62 9.68
C ALA A 223 -3.32 -6.65 8.93
N ALA A 224 -3.77 -6.09 7.80
CA ALA A 224 -3.01 -5.08 7.07
C ALA A 224 -2.79 -3.83 7.92
N GLU A 225 -3.82 -3.14 8.40
CA GLU A 225 -3.68 -1.94 9.24
C GLU A 225 -2.85 -2.19 10.50
N ARG A 226 -2.98 -3.39 11.10
CA ARG A 226 -2.11 -3.82 12.21
C ARG A 226 -0.62 -3.79 11.83
N ARG A 227 -0.31 -4.22 10.62
CA ARG A 227 1.03 -4.22 10.04
C ARG A 227 1.47 -2.80 9.67
N ILE A 228 0.59 -1.97 9.12
CA ILE A 228 0.83 -0.54 8.84
C ILE A 228 1.28 0.18 10.10
N ALA A 229 0.46 0.13 11.15
CA ALA A 229 0.74 0.82 12.41
C ALA A 229 2.08 0.39 13.02
N LYS A 230 2.46 -0.89 12.87
CA LYS A 230 3.78 -1.37 13.28
C LYS A 230 4.91 -0.68 12.49
N TYR A 231 4.77 -0.55 11.17
CA TYR A 231 5.78 0.03 10.31
C TYR A 231 5.92 1.55 10.50
N ASP A 232 4.81 2.24 10.69
CA ASP A 232 4.78 3.67 11.00
C ASP A 232 5.45 3.98 12.33
N ALA A 233 5.34 3.07 13.30
CA ALA A 233 5.99 3.21 14.59
C ALA A 233 7.52 3.02 14.55
N TYR A 234 8.12 2.55 13.45
CA TYR A 234 9.58 2.41 13.31
C TYR A 234 10.26 3.73 12.93
N LEU A 235 10.20 4.70 13.85
CA LEU A 235 10.83 6.02 13.72
C LEU A 235 12.29 6.00 14.16
N PRO A 236 13.12 7.00 13.78
CA PRO A 236 14.49 7.07 14.29
C PRO A 236 14.47 7.17 15.82
N GLY A 237 15.35 6.41 16.49
CA GLY A 237 15.34 6.21 17.95
C GLY A 237 14.61 4.94 18.41
N VAL A 238 13.72 4.37 17.59
CA VAL A 238 12.99 3.13 17.92
C VAL A 238 13.85 1.91 17.62
N ARG A 239 14.06 1.06 18.62
CA ARG A 239 14.81 -0.20 18.53
C ARG A 239 13.93 -1.38 18.11
N SER A 240 12.69 -1.42 18.61
CA SER A 240 11.72 -2.47 18.30
C SER A 240 10.30 -1.99 18.53
N VAL A 241 9.35 -2.53 17.77
CA VAL A 241 7.91 -2.30 17.96
C VAL A 241 7.23 -3.63 18.31
N ASP A 242 6.52 -3.66 19.44
CA ASP A 242 5.70 -4.77 19.89
C ASP A 242 4.21 -4.45 19.63
N ILE A 243 3.56 -5.33 18.88
CA ILE A 243 2.13 -5.25 18.52
C ILE A 243 1.32 -6.44 19.04
N SER A 244 1.83 -7.16 20.04
CA SER A 244 1.18 -8.33 20.64
C SER A 244 -0.16 -7.96 21.31
N ALA A 245 -0.26 -6.73 21.80
CA ALA A 245 -1.45 -6.16 22.43
C ALA A 245 -2.35 -5.36 21.47
N LEU A 246 -1.92 -5.11 20.23
CA LEU A 246 -2.75 -4.54 19.17
C LEU A 246 -3.56 -5.66 18.51
N LYS A 247 -4.87 -5.69 18.78
CA LYS A 247 -5.76 -6.79 18.36
C LYS A 247 -6.48 -6.45 17.06
N VAL A 248 -6.65 -7.44 16.20
CA VAL A 248 -7.54 -7.31 15.05
C VAL A 248 -8.98 -7.55 15.53
N LYS A 249 -9.85 -6.55 15.39
CA LYS A 249 -11.28 -6.64 15.65
C LYS A 249 -12.02 -6.11 14.42
N PRO A 250 -12.61 -6.99 13.59
CA PRO A 250 -13.39 -6.59 12.43
C PRO A 250 -14.52 -5.62 12.83
N TYR A 251 -14.83 -4.68 11.95
CA TYR A 251 -15.83 -3.61 12.16
C TYR A 251 -17.14 -4.14 12.77
N ASP A 252 -17.58 -3.54 13.89
CA ASP A 252 -18.94 -3.61 14.43
C ASP A 252 -19.69 -2.30 14.16
N GLU A 253 -21.03 -2.35 14.12
CA GLU A 253 -21.90 -1.20 13.80
C GLU A 253 -21.65 0.03 14.71
N GLU A 254 -21.07 -0.16 15.90
CA GLU A 254 -20.71 0.90 16.84
C GLU A 254 -19.52 1.76 16.35
N ARG A 255 -18.63 1.22 15.52
CA ARG A 255 -17.54 1.96 14.86
C ARG A 255 -17.99 2.84 13.69
N ALA A 256 -19.17 2.58 13.09
CA ALA A 256 -19.71 3.37 11.98
C ALA A 256 -20.14 4.80 12.40
N LEU A 257 -20.17 5.09 13.70
CA LEU A 257 -20.47 6.40 14.27
C LEU A 257 -19.21 7.25 14.55
N ARG A 258 -18.02 6.79 14.15
CA ARG A 258 -16.78 7.51 14.40
C ARG A 258 -16.73 8.81 13.60
N ARG A 259 -16.45 9.88 14.33
CA ARG A 259 -16.30 11.23 13.81
C ARG A 259 -14.97 11.28 13.06
N GLU A 260 -15.05 11.80 11.85
CA GLU A 260 -14.03 12.59 11.16
C GLU A 260 -12.71 12.74 11.93
N LYS A 261 -11.63 12.16 11.39
CA LYS A 261 -10.26 12.34 11.89
C LYS A 261 -9.93 13.83 11.84
N SER A 262 -10.20 14.55 12.92
CA SER A 262 -9.98 16.00 13.03
C SER A 262 -8.51 16.27 13.33
N ALA A 263 -7.66 16.01 12.34
CA ALA A 263 -6.35 16.62 12.31
C ALA A 263 -6.51 18.11 12.00
N ASP A 264 -5.71 18.96 12.65
CA ASP A 264 -5.62 20.37 12.27
C ASP A 264 -4.80 20.44 10.98
N THR A 265 -5.46 20.26 9.83
CA THR A 265 -4.85 20.19 8.50
C THR A 265 -4.49 21.56 7.93
N THR A 266 -4.02 22.48 8.77
CA THR A 266 -3.42 23.73 8.28
C THR A 266 -2.18 23.42 7.45
N ASP A 267 -1.88 24.27 6.47
CA ASP A 267 -0.69 24.11 5.62
C ASP A 267 0.61 23.96 6.43
N ASP A 268 0.70 24.64 7.58
CA ASP A 268 1.84 24.54 8.49
C ASP A 268 2.00 23.12 9.06
N ASN A 269 0.91 22.52 9.54
CA ASN A 269 0.93 21.20 10.14
C ASN A 269 1.10 20.10 9.07
N ILE A 270 0.48 20.26 7.90
CA ILE A 270 0.70 19.37 6.75
C ILE A 270 2.17 19.36 6.37
N ARG A 271 2.80 20.54 6.23
CA ARG A 271 4.22 20.64 5.89
C ARG A 271 5.10 19.90 6.91
N GLU A 272 4.89 20.15 8.20
CA GLU A 272 5.67 19.50 9.26
C GLU A 272 5.48 17.98 9.23
N ALA A 273 4.27 17.50 8.98
CA ALA A 273 3.98 16.07 8.85
C ALA A 273 4.71 15.44 7.64
N ILE A 274 4.74 16.13 6.49
CA ILE A 274 5.48 15.70 5.30
C ILE A 274 6.98 15.66 5.59
N GLU A 275 7.55 16.73 6.15
CA GLU A 275 8.99 16.78 6.50
C GLU A 275 9.39 15.62 7.42
N LYS A 276 8.55 15.30 8.42
CA LYS A 276 8.74 14.13 9.28
C LYS A 276 8.66 12.82 8.50
N ALA A 277 7.67 12.65 7.63
CA ALA A 277 7.54 11.44 6.82
C ALA A 277 8.75 11.21 5.89
N LEU A 278 9.25 12.27 5.24
CA LEU A 278 10.46 12.22 4.41
C LEU A 278 11.70 11.87 5.25
N LEU A 279 11.85 12.43 6.45
CA LEU A 279 12.94 12.10 7.37
C LEU A 279 12.95 10.62 7.78
N ASN A 280 11.77 9.99 7.84
CA ASN A 280 11.62 8.60 8.26
C ASN A 280 11.87 7.60 7.14
N ASP A 281 11.92 8.01 5.88
CA ASP A 281 12.14 7.11 4.74
C ASP A 281 13.64 7.05 4.39
N PRO A 282 14.33 5.92 4.62
CA PRO A 282 15.76 5.79 4.33
C PRO A 282 16.07 5.90 2.83
N THR A 283 15.08 5.73 1.94
CA THR A 283 15.24 5.88 0.49
C THR A 283 15.18 7.33 0.03
N VAL A 284 14.75 8.25 0.91
CA VAL A 284 14.60 9.68 0.60
C VAL A 284 15.66 10.52 1.31
N PRO A 285 16.51 11.26 0.57
CA PRO A 285 17.47 12.18 1.18
C PRO A 285 16.77 13.47 1.64
N HIS A 286 16.19 13.46 2.84
CA HIS A 286 15.40 14.58 3.36
C HIS A 286 16.13 15.94 3.39
N ALA A 287 17.46 15.94 3.58
CA ALA A 287 18.24 17.17 3.78
C ALA A 287 18.28 18.10 2.55
N ASP A 288 18.02 17.57 1.36
CA ASP A 288 18.04 18.30 0.09
C ASP A 288 16.63 18.55 -0.47
N ILE A 289 15.58 18.37 0.35
CA ILE A 289 14.18 18.54 -0.05
C ILE A 289 13.55 19.69 0.73
N ASP A 290 12.98 20.65 0.00
CA ASP A 290 12.19 21.76 0.52
C ASP A 290 10.70 21.48 0.25
N VAL A 291 9.87 21.66 1.28
CA VAL A 291 8.43 21.36 1.25
C VAL A 291 7.64 22.65 1.38
N GLU A 292 6.93 23.01 0.32
CA GLU A 292 5.99 24.14 0.33
C GLU A 292 4.56 23.59 0.34
N VAL A 293 3.69 24.17 1.16
CA VAL A 293 2.26 23.81 1.21
C VAL A 293 1.43 25.09 1.11
N THR A 294 0.44 25.10 0.22
CA THR A 294 -0.51 26.21 0.06
C THR A 294 -1.88 25.66 -0.28
N ASP A 295 -2.88 25.98 0.53
CA ASP A 295 -4.25 25.48 0.40
C ASP A 295 -4.27 23.94 0.20
N SER A 296 -3.50 23.20 1.02
CA SER A 296 -3.30 21.75 0.91
C SER A 296 -2.64 21.24 -0.38
N HIS A 297 -2.12 22.11 -1.24
CA HIS A 297 -1.32 21.74 -2.42
C HIS A 297 0.15 21.75 -2.04
N VAL A 298 0.81 20.61 -2.17
CA VAL A 298 2.21 20.41 -1.78
C VAL A 298 3.10 20.62 -3.00
N THR A 299 4.20 21.35 -2.85
CA THR A 299 5.29 21.39 -3.83
C THR A 299 6.57 20.88 -3.20
N LEU A 300 7.20 19.86 -3.80
CA LEU A 300 8.48 19.31 -3.36
C LEU A 300 9.60 19.85 -4.27
N LYS A 301 10.56 20.59 -3.71
CA LYS A 301 11.70 21.17 -4.45
C LYS A 301 13.03 20.65 -3.92
N GLY A 302 14.08 20.74 -4.73
CA GLY A 302 15.42 20.31 -4.35
C GLY A 302 15.98 19.21 -5.23
N SER A 303 16.72 18.26 -4.66
CA SER A 303 17.29 17.15 -5.44
C SER A 303 17.37 15.80 -4.73
N VAL A 304 17.32 14.74 -5.53
CA VAL A 304 17.45 13.34 -5.09
C VAL A 304 18.36 12.56 -6.03
N GLU A 305 18.84 11.38 -5.61
CA GLU A 305 19.89 10.65 -6.36
C GLU A 305 19.38 9.78 -7.52
N ASN A 306 18.12 9.34 -7.45
CA ASN A 306 17.51 8.45 -8.44
C ASN A 306 16.00 8.65 -8.54
N LEU A 307 15.38 8.00 -9.52
CA LEU A 307 13.94 8.10 -9.76
C LEU A 307 13.10 7.46 -8.64
N THR A 308 13.58 6.38 -8.00
CA THR A 308 12.88 5.78 -6.86
C THR A 308 12.74 6.74 -5.68
N ALA A 309 13.82 7.41 -5.27
CA ALA A 309 13.80 8.41 -4.21
C ALA A 309 12.86 9.57 -4.54
N ARG A 310 12.80 9.99 -5.81
CA ARG A 310 11.84 11.01 -6.26
C ARG A 310 10.39 10.55 -6.05
N ARG A 311 10.07 9.33 -6.48
CA ARG A 311 8.73 8.73 -6.33
C ARG A 311 8.37 8.49 -4.87
N ALA A 312 9.33 8.05 -4.06
CA ALA A 312 9.20 7.87 -2.62
C ALA A 312 8.80 9.17 -1.92
N ALA A 313 9.48 10.27 -2.22
CA ALA A 313 9.15 11.58 -1.66
C ALA A 313 7.71 12.03 -1.99
N SER A 314 7.26 11.82 -3.24
CA SER A 314 5.87 12.06 -3.62
C SER A 314 4.90 11.24 -2.78
N ARG A 315 5.11 9.92 -2.68
CA ARG A 315 4.20 9.02 -1.95
C ARG A 315 4.13 9.38 -0.47
N ASN A 316 5.27 9.65 0.16
CA ASN A 316 5.31 10.05 1.57
C ASN A 316 4.51 11.32 1.81
N ALA A 317 4.50 12.27 0.86
CA ALA A 317 3.64 13.44 0.94
C ALA A 317 2.17 13.13 0.66
N GLU A 318 1.86 12.30 -0.34
CA GLU A 318 0.50 11.89 -0.70
C GLU A 318 -0.23 11.14 0.42
N HIS A 319 0.51 10.44 1.30
CA HIS A 319 -0.07 9.69 2.43
C HIS A 319 -0.41 10.54 3.65
N ILE A 320 0.04 11.80 3.68
CA ILE A 320 -0.30 12.72 4.77
C ILE A 320 -1.75 13.18 4.65
N LEU A 321 -2.52 12.96 5.71
CA LEU A 321 -3.89 13.46 5.82
C LEU A 321 -3.94 14.98 5.55
N GLY A 322 -4.89 15.41 4.70
CA GLY A 322 -5.08 16.82 4.33
C GLY A 322 -4.33 17.26 3.08
N VAL A 323 -3.46 16.42 2.49
CA VAL A 323 -2.82 16.70 1.19
C VAL A 323 -3.80 16.49 0.03
N LEU A 324 -3.98 17.53 -0.79
CA LEU A 324 -4.89 17.53 -1.95
C LEU A 324 -4.20 17.31 -3.28
N THR A 325 -2.94 17.69 -3.44
CA THR A 325 -2.11 17.37 -4.62
C THR A 325 -0.64 17.47 -4.24
N VAL A 326 0.22 16.76 -4.96
CA VAL A 326 1.68 16.89 -4.84
C VAL A 326 2.27 17.25 -6.20
N ASP A 327 2.82 18.45 -6.31
CA ASP A 327 3.67 18.88 -7.42
C ASP A 327 5.14 18.57 -7.08
N ASN A 328 5.65 17.47 -7.64
CA ASN A 328 7.02 17.03 -7.40
C ASN A 328 7.98 17.65 -8.42
N GLN A 329 8.69 18.68 -7.98
CA GLN A 329 9.70 19.42 -8.75
C GLN A 329 11.14 19.01 -8.40
N LEU A 330 11.34 17.85 -7.76
CA LEU A 330 12.67 17.36 -7.38
C LEU A 330 13.53 17.04 -8.61
N ALA A 331 14.73 17.61 -8.65
CA ALA A 331 15.72 17.30 -9.68
C ALA A 331 16.49 16.01 -9.32
N ILE A 332 16.70 15.12 -10.29
CA ILE A 332 17.56 13.95 -10.06
C ILE A 332 19.00 14.36 -10.31
N ARG A 333 19.83 14.37 -9.27
CA ARG A 333 21.25 14.73 -9.31
C ARG A 333 22.06 13.64 -8.62
N SER A 334 23.00 13.06 -9.35
CA SER A 334 24.06 12.26 -8.75
C SER A 334 25.31 13.14 -8.61
N ASP A 335 25.90 13.12 -7.41
CA ASP A 335 27.22 13.71 -7.13
C ASP A 335 28.35 12.97 -7.88
N ARG A 336 28.08 11.74 -8.31
CA ARG A 336 28.94 10.94 -9.18
C ARG A 336 28.57 11.26 -10.63
N LYS A 337 29.56 11.63 -11.45
CA LYS A 337 29.42 11.56 -12.91
C LYS A 337 29.28 10.09 -13.32
N VAL A 338 28.07 9.54 -13.21
CA VAL A 338 27.80 8.19 -13.66
C VAL A 338 27.76 8.20 -15.18
N ASN A 339 28.63 7.41 -15.79
CA ASN A 339 28.61 7.21 -17.24
C ASN A 339 27.39 6.35 -17.60
N ASP A 340 26.62 6.73 -18.62
CA ASP A 340 25.44 5.97 -19.08
C ASP A 340 25.75 4.50 -19.36
N ARG A 341 26.96 4.17 -19.82
CA ARG A 341 27.40 2.76 -19.96
C ARG A 341 27.40 2.03 -18.62
N LYS A 342 27.89 2.67 -17.56
CA LYS A 342 27.90 2.09 -16.21
C LYS A 342 26.48 1.93 -15.68
N VAL A 343 25.60 2.92 -15.90
CA VAL A 343 24.17 2.81 -15.57
C VAL A 343 23.54 1.62 -16.27
N ASN A 344 23.77 1.48 -17.59
CA ASN A 344 23.28 0.37 -18.40
C ASN A 344 23.75 -0.99 -17.84
N ASP A 345 25.07 -1.14 -17.61
CA ASP A 345 25.66 -2.36 -17.06
C ASP A 345 25.08 -2.69 -15.66
N GLU A 346 24.82 -1.69 -14.83
CA GLU A 346 24.22 -1.86 -13.50
C GLU A 346 22.75 -2.30 -13.57
N ILE A 347 21.95 -1.71 -14.48
CA ILE A 347 20.56 -2.11 -14.72
C ILE A 347 20.52 -3.57 -15.21
N LEU A 348 21.29 -3.92 -16.24
CA LEU A 348 21.34 -5.29 -16.76
C LEU A 348 21.79 -6.29 -15.69
N SER A 349 22.79 -5.93 -14.87
CA SER A 349 23.24 -6.77 -13.76
C SER A 349 22.18 -6.90 -12.66
N ALA A 350 21.33 -5.90 -12.44
CA ALA A 350 20.24 -5.95 -11.47
C ALA A 350 19.05 -6.76 -11.96
N MET A 351 18.73 -6.69 -13.26
CA MET A 351 17.71 -7.53 -13.89
C MET A 351 18.10 -9.01 -13.90
N ASP A 352 19.36 -9.33 -14.20
CA ASP A 352 19.86 -10.72 -14.30
C ASP A 352 19.75 -11.51 -12.98
N ARG A 353 19.91 -10.82 -11.85
CA ARG A 353 19.80 -11.42 -10.51
C ARG A 353 18.37 -11.42 -9.95
N ASN A 354 17.42 -10.76 -10.60
CA ASN A 354 16.03 -10.72 -10.16
C ASN A 354 15.31 -12.05 -10.51
N PRO A 355 14.47 -12.60 -9.62
CA PRO A 355 13.79 -13.87 -9.87
C PRO A 355 12.71 -13.83 -10.96
N TYR A 356 12.20 -12.65 -11.31
CA TYR A 356 11.07 -12.47 -12.23
C TYR A 356 11.47 -12.07 -13.64
N LEU A 357 12.69 -11.57 -13.83
CA LEU A 357 13.16 -11.16 -15.14
C LEU A 357 14.12 -12.19 -15.74
N THR A 358 14.11 -12.28 -17.05
CA THR A 358 15.12 -13.00 -17.81
C THR A 358 16.00 -12.01 -18.57
N LYS A 359 17.31 -12.22 -18.57
CA LYS A 359 18.27 -11.32 -19.22
C LYS A 359 17.98 -11.08 -20.70
N ASP A 360 17.42 -12.07 -21.39
CA ASP A 360 17.22 -12.03 -22.84
C ASP A 360 15.92 -11.34 -23.27
N SER A 361 15.02 -10.99 -22.33
CA SER A 361 13.72 -10.39 -22.63
C SER A 361 13.73 -8.86 -22.67
N VAL A 362 14.75 -8.21 -22.09
CA VAL A 362 14.80 -6.76 -21.91
C VAL A 362 16.10 -6.18 -22.46
N GLU A 363 15.97 -5.38 -23.52
CA GLU A 363 17.01 -4.49 -24.04
C GLU A 363 16.97 -3.17 -23.25
N VAL A 364 18.15 -2.71 -22.82
CA VAL A 364 18.32 -1.47 -22.07
C VAL A 364 19.21 -0.53 -22.87
N ASP A 365 18.73 0.69 -23.11
CA ASP A 365 19.49 1.79 -23.69
C ASP A 365 19.45 2.99 -22.74
N VAL A 366 20.58 3.67 -22.55
CA VAL A 366 20.70 4.77 -21.59
C VAL A 366 21.39 5.95 -22.27
N ASP A 367 20.74 7.11 -22.26
CA ASP A 367 21.28 8.37 -22.76
C ASP A 367 20.95 9.50 -21.79
N ALA A 368 21.99 10.15 -21.24
CA ALA A 368 21.87 11.22 -20.26
C ALA A 368 20.95 10.88 -19.07
N GLY A 369 21.06 9.64 -18.55
CA GLY A 369 20.21 9.13 -17.47
C GLY A 369 18.76 8.81 -17.86
N ILE A 370 18.37 8.95 -19.14
CA ILE A 370 17.09 8.49 -19.67
C ILE A 370 17.24 7.03 -20.09
N VAL A 371 16.55 6.13 -19.41
CA VAL A 371 16.57 4.69 -19.67
C VAL A 371 15.41 4.34 -20.60
N ASN A 372 15.69 3.65 -21.70
CA ASN A 372 14.69 3.06 -22.57
C ASN A 372 14.71 1.54 -22.41
N LEU A 373 13.59 0.96 -21.99
CA LEU A 373 13.42 -0.49 -21.89
C LEU A 373 12.62 -1.00 -23.08
N ARG A 374 13.14 -1.97 -23.84
CA ARG A 374 12.50 -2.55 -25.03
C ARG A 374 12.59 -4.07 -25.00
N GLY A 375 11.72 -4.74 -25.76
CA GLY A 375 11.66 -6.20 -25.80
C GLY A 375 10.28 -6.73 -25.45
N GLN A 376 10.22 -8.00 -25.09
CA GLN A 376 8.97 -8.73 -24.86
C GLN A 376 9.00 -9.38 -23.48
N VAL A 377 7.97 -9.14 -22.68
CA VAL A 377 7.76 -9.78 -21.37
C VAL A 377 6.44 -10.55 -21.39
N ARG A 378 6.27 -11.47 -20.46
CA ARG A 378 5.09 -12.35 -20.41
C ARG A 378 3.89 -11.67 -19.76
N ALA A 379 4.13 -10.81 -18.78
CA ALA A 379 3.11 -10.15 -17.99
C ALA A 379 3.43 -8.67 -17.74
N TYR A 380 2.39 -7.86 -17.50
CA TYR A 380 2.54 -6.46 -17.10
C TYR A 380 3.38 -6.29 -15.84
N PHE A 381 3.31 -7.26 -14.92
CA PHE A 381 4.15 -7.25 -13.73
C PHE A 381 5.66 -7.30 -14.05
N GLU A 382 6.09 -8.16 -14.98
CA GLU A 382 7.50 -8.21 -15.40
C GLU A 382 7.91 -6.87 -16.06
N LYS A 383 7.00 -6.23 -16.80
CA LYS A 383 7.20 -4.90 -17.36
C LYS A 383 7.44 -3.86 -16.27
N GLU A 384 6.60 -3.80 -15.25
CA GLU A 384 6.74 -2.88 -14.11
C GLU A 384 8.01 -3.17 -13.31
N GLU A 385 8.32 -4.45 -13.10
CA GLU A 385 9.50 -4.83 -12.32
C GLU A 385 10.81 -4.42 -13.01
N ALA A 386 10.86 -4.51 -14.34
CA ALA A 386 11.98 -3.99 -15.11
C ALA A 386 12.16 -2.47 -14.92
N GLU A 387 11.07 -1.72 -14.87
CA GLU A 387 11.11 -0.28 -14.59
C GLU A 387 11.53 0.03 -13.15
N ASN A 388 10.99 -0.70 -12.17
CA ASN A 388 11.34 -0.54 -10.76
C ASN A 388 12.83 -0.77 -10.52
N ILE A 389 13.39 -1.86 -11.06
CA ILE A 389 14.81 -2.16 -10.98
C ILE A 389 15.64 -1.04 -11.61
N ALA A 390 15.26 -0.58 -12.81
CA ALA A 390 15.97 0.51 -13.48
C ALA A 390 15.91 1.80 -12.65
N SER A 391 14.75 2.16 -12.10
CA SER A 391 14.53 3.41 -11.36
C SER A 391 15.37 3.56 -10.09
N ARG A 392 15.85 2.45 -9.52
CA ARG A 392 16.68 2.40 -8.29
C ARG A 392 18.14 2.72 -8.55
N ILE A 393 18.60 2.56 -9.79
CA ILE A 393 20.02 2.76 -10.14
C ILE A 393 20.34 4.25 -10.07
N SER A 394 21.44 4.59 -9.40
CA SER A 394 21.90 5.97 -9.24
C SER A 394 22.17 6.61 -10.61
N GLY A 395 21.66 7.84 -10.80
CA GLY A 395 21.78 8.56 -12.07
C GLY A 395 20.66 8.29 -13.08
N VAL A 396 19.71 7.39 -12.79
CA VAL A 396 18.50 7.22 -13.61
C VAL A 396 17.52 8.36 -13.34
N VAL A 397 17.28 9.18 -14.36
CA VAL A 397 16.41 10.36 -14.33
C VAL A 397 14.99 10.01 -14.74
N THR A 398 14.84 9.16 -15.75
CA THR A 398 13.54 8.76 -16.30
C THR A 398 13.66 7.38 -16.90
N VAL A 399 12.59 6.59 -16.78
CA VAL A 399 12.47 5.28 -17.43
C VAL A 399 11.32 5.34 -18.43
N ASN A 400 11.65 5.16 -19.70
CA ASN A 400 10.69 4.96 -20.77
C ASN A 400 10.49 3.46 -20.95
N ASN A 401 9.41 2.95 -20.38
CA ASN A 401 9.13 1.52 -20.40
C ASN A 401 8.31 1.11 -21.63
N LEU A 402 9.03 0.77 -22.71
CA LEU A 402 8.47 0.39 -24.01
C LEU A 402 8.38 -1.12 -24.19
N LEU A 403 8.43 -1.90 -23.10
CA LEU A 403 8.28 -3.36 -23.16
C LEU A 403 6.88 -3.74 -23.67
N GLU A 404 6.84 -4.71 -24.57
CA GLU A 404 5.60 -5.30 -25.08
C GLU A 404 5.24 -6.54 -24.23
N VAL A 405 3.95 -6.72 -23.93
CA VAL A 405 3.47 -7.85 -23.13
C VAL A 405 2.86 -8.91 -24.05
N GLU A 406 3.39 -10.13 -24.06
CA GLU A 406 2.99 -11.23 -24.95
C GLU A 406 1.57 -11.74 -24.66
N HIS A 407 1.25 -11.91 -23.38
CA HIS A 407 -0.07 -12.35 -22.94
C HIS A 407 -0.79 -11.21 -22.21
N TYR A 408 -1.93 -10.79 -22.75
CA TYR A 408 -2.85 -9.85 -22.09
C TYR A 408 -3.57 -10.54 -20.92
N GLY A 409 -2.81 -11.01 -19.93
CA GLY A 409 -3.30 -11.22 -18.57
C GLY A 409 -3.43 -9.88 -17.85
N GLN A 410 -4.28 -9.82 -16.84
CA GLN A 410 -4.62 -8.57 -16.16
C GLN A 410 -3.42 -7.96 -15.43
N TYR A 411 -3.45 -6.64 -15.33
CA TYR A 411 -2.44 -5.81 -14.69
C TYR A 411 -2.32 -6.17 -13.20
N ALA A 412 -1.11 -6.49 -12.73
CA ALA A 412 -0.78 -6.26 -11.34
C ALA A 412 0.31 -5.23 -11.25
N TYR A 413 0.01 -4.22 -10.46
CA TYR A 413 0.92 -3.14 -10.13
C TYR A 413 1.52 -3.39 -8.74
N ASP A 414 2.73 -2.86 -8.59
CA ASP A 414 3.64 -2.86 -7.45
C ASP A 414 4.03 -4.21 -6.85
N PHE A 415 5.27 -4.61 -7.12
CA PHE A 415 5.93 -5.83 -6.64
C PHE A 415 6.26 -5.79 -5.14
N PHE A 416 6.38 -4.62 -4.54
CA PHE A 416 6.91 -4.47 -3.18
C PHE A 416 5.82 -4.14 -2.16
N LEU A 417 5.06 -5.15 -1.75
CA LEU A 417 4.32 -5.11 -0.48
C LEU A 417 5.25 -5.49 0.70
N GLY A 418 6.54 -5.17 0.63
CA GLY A 418 7.52 -5.47 1.70
C GLY A 418 7.87 -4.23 2.49
N GLU A 419 7.51 -4.20 3.78
CA GLU A 419 8.04 -3.38 4.91
C GLU A 419 8.22 -1.84 4.75
N GLU A 420 8.01 -1.31 3.57
CA GLU A 420 8.10 0.07 3.15
C GLU A 420 7.02 0.17 2.06
N TYR A 421 6.14 1.18 2.12
CA TYR A 421 5.04 1.42 1.18
C TYR A 421 3.69 0.75 1.47
N LEU A 422 2.72 1.63 1.68
CA LEU A 422 1.29 1.41 1.67
C LEU A 422 0.67 2.28 0.56
N PRO A 423 -0.59 2.10 0.18
CA PRO A 423 -0.96 2.00 -1.22
C PRO A 423 -1.02 3.36 -1.93
N GLY A 424 -0.38 3.43 -3.09
CA GLY A 424 -0.65 4.42 -4.15
C GLY A 424 -0.87 3.72 -5.50
N ALA A 425 -1.10 2.42 -5.44
CA ALA A 425 -1.03 1.48 -6.54
C ALA A 425 -2.45 1.00 -6.85
N LYS A 426 -2.95 1.27 -8.07
CA LYS A 426 -4.27 0.83 -8.51
C LYS A 426 -4.31 -0.69 -8.65
N TYR A 427 -4.58 -1.36 -7.53
CA TYR A 427 -4.87 -2.78 -7.43
C TYR A 427 -6.07 -3.12 -8.31
N ARG A 428 -5.96 -4.17 -9.13
CA ARG A 428 -7.04 -4.68 -9.98
C ARG A 428 -7.13 -6.20 -9.75
N PRO A 429 -8.01 -6.69 -8.87
CA PRO A 429 -8.36 -8.09 -8.90
C PRO A 429 -9.31 -8.29 -10.09
N ALA A 430 -9.23 -9.43 -10.74
CA ALA A 430 -10.24 -9.85 -11.70
C ALA A 430 -11.59 -10.12 -11.03
N SER A 431 -12.62 -9.95 -11.86
CA SER A 431 -14.03 -10.19 -11.59
C SER A 431 -14.26 -11.34 -10.62
N LEU A 432 -15.00 -11.08 -9.54
CA LEU A 432 -15.54 -12.16 -8.70
C LEU A 432 -16.72 -12.89 -9.39
N GLY A 433 -16.96 -12.65 -10.69
CA GLY A 433 -18.09 -13.22 -11.44
C GLY A 433 -19.44 -12.84 -10.85
N LYS A 434 -19.47 -11.77 -10.04
CA LYS A 434 -20.67 -11.28 -9.36
C LYS A 434 -21.58 -10.62 -10.40
N ASN A 435 -22.89 -10.82 -10.23
CA ASN A 435 -23.83 -9.97 -10.95
C ASN A 435 -23.70 -8.52 -10.46
N ASP A 436 -24.05 -7.56 -11.31
CA ASP A 436 -23.85 -6.14 -11.02
C ASP A 436 -24.48 -5.66 -9.71
N ALA A 437 -25.60 -6.25 -9.29
CA ALA A 437 -26.27 -5.91 -8.03
C ALA A 437 -25.47 -6.40 -6.81
N ALA A 438 -24.96 -7.62 -6.86
CA ALA A 438 -24.11 -8.19 -5.81
C ALA A 438 -22.75 -7.49 -5.74
N LEU A 439 -22.18 -7.12 -6.89
CA LEU A 439 -20.95 -6.33 -6.97
C LEU A 439 -21.17 -4.93 -6.39
N LYS A 440 -22.21 -4.21 -6.81
CA LYS A 440 -22.55 -2.89 -6.27
C LYS A 440 -22.72 -2.90 -4.75
N ASN A 441 -23.47 -3.89 -4.22
CA ASN A 441 -23.65 -4.00 -2.77
C ASN A 441 -22.34 -4.30 -2.06
N HIS A 442 -21.50 -5.20 -2.59
CA HIS A 442 -20.21 -5.48 -1.97
C HIS A 442 -19.31 -4.24 -1.94
N ILE A 443 -19.23 -3.49 -3.05
CA ILE A 443 -18.48 -2.23 -3.10
C ILE A 443 -19.01 -1.25 -2.04
N LEU A 444 -20.33 -1.05 -1.97
CA LEU A 444 -20.93 -0.13 -1.01
C LEU A 444 -20.64 -0.54 0.44
N ILE A 445 -20.65 -1.84 0.72
CA ILE A 445 -20.32 -2.39 2.04
C ILE A 445 -18.84 -2.14 2.37
N GLU A 446 -17.92 -2.44 1.46
CA GLU A 446 -16.49 -2.23 1.69
C GLU A 446 -16.16 -0.73 1.80
N LEU A 447 -16.80 0.13 1.01
CA LEU A 447 -16.63 1.59 1.11
C LEU A 447 -17.16 2.13 2.44
N ASN A 448 -18.32 1.66 2.91
CA ASN A 448 -18.83 2.00 4.25
C ASN A 448 -17.96 1.47 5.40
N ARG A 449 -17.10 0.48 5.12
CA ARG A 449 -16.13 -0.08 6.07
C ARG A 449 -14.76 0.59 5.96
N SER A 450 -14.53 1.39 4.93
CA SER A 450 -13.29 2.12 4.73
C SER A 450 -13.24 3.32 5.68
N PRO A 451 -12.19 3.48 6.50
CA PRO A 451 -12.03 4.66 7.35
C PRO A 451 -11.84 5.96 6.55
N PHE A 452 -11.59 5.86 5.23
CA PHE A 452 -11.13 6.96 4.39
C PHE A 452 -12.19 7.43 3.40
N VAL A 453 -13.23 6.64 3.17
CA VAL A 453 -14.20 6.91 2.12
C VAL A 453 -15.60 7.06 2.70
N GLU A 454 -16.10 8.29 2.69
CA GLU A 454 -17.48 8.61 3.04
C GLU A 454 -18.42 8.13 1.94
N SER A 455 -18.86 6.86 1.99
CA SER A 455 -19.69 6.29 0.93
C SER A 455 -21.03 7.04 0.74
N GLU A 456 -21.48 7.80 1.75
CA GLU A 456 -22.67 8.65 1.71
C GLU A 456 -22.59 9.75 0.65
N ASN A 457 -21.38 10.22 0.33
CA ASN A 457 -21.10 11.23 -0.68
C ASN A 457 -20.78 10.64 -2.06
N LEU A 458 -20.83 9.30 -2.19
CA LEU A 458 -20.53 8.58 -3.42
C LEU A 458 -21.78 7.98 -4.07
N SER A 459 -21.80 8.05 -5.39
CA SER A 459 -22.72 7.30 -6.25
C SER A 459 -21.95 6.22 -7.00
N ILE A 460 -22.37 4.98 -6.79
CA ILE A 460 -21.78 3.77 -7.38
C ILE A 460 -22.75 3.21 -8.43
N GLU A 461 -22.33 3.14 -9.68
CA GLU A 461 -23.05 2.45 -10.75
C GLU A 461 -22.25 1.23 -11.20
N VAL A 462 -22.92 0.10 -11.44
CA VAL A 462 -22.27 -1.12 -11.93
C VAL A 462 -23.03 -1.64 -13.14
N ARG A 463 -22.32 -1.92 -14.23
CA ARG A 463 -22.87 -2.49 -15.48
C ARG A 463 -21.86 -3.42 -16.13
N ASP A 464 -22.22 -4.69 -16.28
CA ASP A 464 -21.36 -5.72 -16.89
C ASP A 464 -19.93 -5.71 -16.28
N GLY A 465 -19.84 -5.60 -14.95
CA GLY A 465 -18.57 -5.53 -14.22
C GLY A 465 -17.84 -4.16 -14.26
N LEU A 466 -18.27 -3.21 -15.11
CA LEU A 466 -17.79 -1.82 -15.08
C LEU A 466 -18.44 -1.08 -13.91
N VAL A 467 -17.62 -0.65 -12.97
CA VAL A 467 -17.99 0.23 -11.86
C VAL A 467 -17.69 1.67 -12.25
N ARG A 468 -18.64 2.57 -12.02
CA ARG A 468 -18.42 4.02 -12.06
C ARG A 468 -18.61 4.59 -10.67
N LEU A 469 -17.56 5.25 -10.16
CA LEU A 469 -17.59 6.00 -8.90
C LEU A 469 -17.72 7.48 -9.23
N SER A 470 -18.65 8.18 -8.59
CA SER A 470 -18.89 9.62 -8.80
C SER A 470 -19.35 10.27 -7.50
N GLY A 471 -19.12 11.57 -7.32
CA GLY A 471 -19.31 12.26 -6.04
C GLY A 471 -18.05 13.03 -5.64
N SER A 472 -17.85 13.26 -4.34
CA SER A 472 -16.64 13.90 -3.81
C SER A 472 -16.03 13.13 -2.64
N VAL A 473 -14.72 13.25 -2.50
CA VAL A 473 -13.91 12.70 -1.40
C VAL A 473 -12.95 13.77 -0.91
N ARG A 474 -12.45 13.64 0.33
CA ARG A 474 -11.69 14.71 0.98
C ARG A 474 -10.18 14.69 0.76
N SER A 475 -9.67 13.66 0.11
CA SER A 475 -8.23 13.52 -0.16
C SER A 475 -7.95 12.60 -1.34
N TRP A 476 -6.73 12.65 -1.87
CA TRP A 476 -6.26 11.65 -2.86
C TRP A 476 -6.26 10.24 -2.29
N THR A 477 -5.94 10.09 -1.00
CA THR A 477 -5.99 8.79 -0.33
C THR A 477 -7.39 8.21 -0.37
N ALA A 478 -8.41 9.02 -0.08
CA ALA A 478 -9.81 8.61 -0.17
C ALA A 478 -10.21 8.29 -1.63
N TYR A 479 -9.73 9.08 -2.59
CA TYR A 479 -9.95 8.84 -4.02
C TYR A 479 -9.39 7.47 -4.45
N ASN A 480 -8.13 7.20 -4.09
CA ASN A 480 -7.44 5.95 -4.43
C ASN A 480 -8.04 4.76 -3.67
N ALA A 481 -8.32 4.91 -2.37
CA ALA A 481 -8.95 3.88 -1.55
C ALA A 481 -10.34 3.51 -2.09
N ALA A 482 -11.11 4.46 -2.62
CA ALA A 482 -12.41 4.17 -3.21
C ALA A 482 -12.30 3.32 -4.48
N GLU A 483 -11.35 3.68 -5.37
CA GLU A 483 -11.05 2.91 -6.58
C GLU A 483 -10.56 1.50 -6.25
N GLU A 484 -9.58 1.40 -5.35
CA GLU A 484 -9.02 0.14 -4.88
C GLU A 484 -10.08 -0.73 -4.21
N THR A 485 -10.97 -0.15 -3.43
CA THR A 485 -12.10 -0.86 -2.82
C THR A 485 -13.04 -1.43 -3.88
N ALA A 486 -13.36 -0.64 -4.92
CA ALA A 486 -14.22 -1.09 -6.00
C ALA A 486 -13.60 -2.28 -6.74
N TYR A 487 -12.31 -2.17 -7.02
CA TYR A 487 -11.51 -3.26 -7.55
C TYR A 487 -11.54 -4.47 -6.60
N ASN A 488 -11.13 -4.35 -5.34
CA ASN A 488 -11.18 -5.38 -4.28
C ASN A 488 -12.51 -6.14 -4.19
N ALA A 489 -13.62 -5.45 -4.41
CA ALA A 489 -14.96 -6.04 -4.40
C ALA A 489 -15.31 -6.87 -5.66
N GLY A 490 -14.42 -6.91 -6.66
CA GLY A 490 -14.52 -7.73 -7.87
C GLY A 490 -14.93 -6.96 -9.13
N ALA A 491 -14.59 -5.68 -9.26
CA ALA A 491 -14.85 -4.89 -10.47
C ALA A 491 -13.93 -5.27 -11.63
N ASP A 492 -14.48 -5.40 -12.83
CA ASP A 492 -13.71 -5.60 -14.06
C ASP A 492 -13.03 -4.31 -14.55
N TRP A 493 -13.71 -3.19 -14.33
CA TRP A 493 -13.18 -1.86 -14.63
C TRP A 493 -13.73 -0.85 -13.64
N VAL A 494 -12.94 0.14 -13.25
CA VAL A 494 -13.40 1.27 -12.43
C VAL A 494 -13.19 2.56 -13.20
N ASP A 495 -14.28 3.27 -13.48
CA ASP A 495 -14.32 4.64 -13.97
C ASP A 495 -14.44 5.56 -12.74
N ASN A 496 -13.31 5.94 -12.16
CA ASN A 496 -13.26 6.76 -10.96
C ASN A 496 -13.36 8.26 -11.31
N LEU A 497 -14.58 8.79 -11.23
CA LEU A 497 -14.94 10.17 -11.54
C LEU A 497 -15.16 11.01 -10.26
N LEU A 498 -14.55 10.60 -9.14
CA LEU A 498 -14.65 11.33 -7.89
C LEU A 498 -13.91 12.68 -7.96
N GLY A 499 -14.57 13.74 -7.49
CA GLY A 499 -13.93 15.02 -7.21
C GLY A 499 -13.22 14.96 -5.86
N ILE A 500 -12.14 15.73 -5.70
CA ILE A 500 -11.46 15.87 -4.41
C ILE A 500 -11.80 17.25 -3.85
N GLU A 501 -12.57 17.30 -2.75
CA GLU A 501 -13.09 18.51 -2.11
C GLU A 501 -12.90 18.42 -0.59
N PRO A 502 -12.25 19.41 0.06
CA PRO A 502 -11.94 19.38 1.51
C PRO A 502 -13.16 19.46 2.43
#